data_AF-A0A3D4EEV6-F1
#
_entry.id   AF-A0A3D4EEV6-F1
#
_cell.length_a   1.000
_cell.length_b   1.000
_cell.length_c   1.000
_cell.angle_alpha   90.00
_cell.angle_beta   90.00
_cell.angle_gamma   90.00
#
_symmetry.space_group_name_H-M   'P 1'
#
loop_
_entity.id
_entity.type
_entity.pdbx_description
1 polymer ?
#
loop_
_entity_poly.entity_id
_entity_poly.type
_entity_poly.pdbx_seq_one_letter_code
_entity_poly.pdbx_strand_id
1 'polypeptide(L)'
;MDYAAFDAIMREGIIVRWIVPAALVAAALVGVVWYFISKHRNGIAGDRSLGFTLVMAAALVLSVIISIDTTKEMIPDLQNQSYTVVHGEYECKYESAGGQWRYVTSITTDEGAGIWLRAPVPIGGKTGNGYLPEGKYMATVWYGVESHCVVAFIPDEPIPEE
;
A
#
# COMPACT_ATOMS: atom_id res chain seq x y z
N MET A 1 16.88 -12.96 -3.39
CA MET A 1 15.89 -12.34 -4.31
C MET A 1 16.64 -11.63 -5.42
N ASP A 2 16.14 -11.66 -6.65
CA ASP A 2 16.70 -10.85 -7.74
C ASP A 2 16.03 -9.47 -7.82
N TYR A 3 16.68 -8.53 -8.51
CA TYR A 3 16.16 -7.17 -8.65
C TYR A 3 14.80 -7.11 -9.38
N ALA A 4 14.55 -8.03 -10.31
CA ALA A 4 13.31 -8.06 -11.06
C ALA A 4 12.10 -8.41 -10.17
N ALA A 5 12.22 -9.41 -9.28
CA ALA A 5 11.15 -9.75 -8.36
C ALA A 5 10.94 -8.64 -7.32
N PHE A 6 12.00 -8.00 -6.85
CA PHE A 6 11.92 -6.85 -5.94
C PHE A 6 11.12 -5.70 -6.58
N ASP A 7 11.52 -5.30 -7.79
CA ASP A 7 10.87 -4.23 -8.54
C ASP A 7 9.39 -4.53 -8.79
N ALA A 8 9.05 -5.79 -9.09
CA ALA A 8 7.68 -6.20 -9.33
C ALA A 8 6.79 -6.01 -8.09
N ILE A 9 7.24 -6.45 -6.92
CA ILE A 9 6.47 -6.35 -5.66
C ILE A 9 6.33 -4.89 -5.23
N MET A 10 7.41 -4.12 -5.32
CA MET A 10 7.38 -2.70 -4.96
C MET A 10 6.46 -1.90 -5.90
N ARG A 11 6.52 -2.16 -7.21
CA ARG A 11 5.60 -1.54 -8.19
C ARG A 11 4.16 -1.95 -7.96
N GLU A 12 3.88 -3.23 -7.71
CA GLU A 12 2.54 -3.71 -7.37
C GLU A 12 1.99 -2.97 -6.15
N GLY A 13 2.79 -2.86 -5.09
CA GLY A 13 2.44 -2.14 -3.87
C GLY A 13 2.14 -0.66 -4.09
N ILE A 14 2.90 0.01 -4.96
CA ILE A 14 2.65 1.40 -5.38
C ILE A 14 1.35 1.46 -6.19
N ILE A 15 1.19 0.63 -7.22
CA ILE A 15 0.02 0.63 -8.10
C ILE A 15 -1.27 0.48 -7.29
N VAL A 16 -1.34 -0.50 -6.38
CA VAL A 16 -2.53 -0.76 -5.57
C VAL A 16 -2.91 0.47 -4.72
N ARG A 17 -1.93 1.18 -4.15
CA ARG A 17 -2.16 2.41 -3.36
C ARG A 17 -2.66 3.58 -4.21
N TRP A 18 -2.47 3.55 -5.52
CA TRP A 18 -2.87 4.62 -6.45
C TRP A 18 -4.17 4.34 -7.22
N ILE A 19 -4.76 3.13 -7.09
CA ILE A 19 -6.03 2.77 -7.77
C ILE A 19 -7.18 3.72 -7.38
N VAL A 20 -7.37 3.97 -6.08
CA VAL A 20 -8.47 4.83 -5.60
C VAL A 20 -8.33 6.27 -6.10
N PRO A 21 -7.18 6.95 -5.93
CA PRO A 21 -6.95 8.27 -6.53
C PRO A 21 -7.21 8.28 -8.04
N ALA A 22 -6.69 7.29 -8.78
CA ALA A 22 -6.88 7.21 -10.23
C ALA A 22 -8.36 7.07 -10.62
N ALA A 23 -9.12 6.25 -9.91
CA ALA A 23 -10.56 6.10 -10.10
C ALA A 23 -11.32 7.40 -9.80
N LEU A 24 -10.94 8.12 -8.73
CA LEU A 24 -11.54 9.41 -8.39
C LEU A 24 -11.24 10.49 -9.44
N VAL A 25 -10.01 10.52 -10.00
CA VAL A 25 -9.66 11.40 -11.13
C VAL A 25 -10.54 11.08 -12.33
N ALA A 26 -10.66 9.81 -12.71
CA ALA A 26 -11.48 9.40 -13.85
C ALA A 26 -12.96 9.80 -13.66
N ALA A 27 -13.52 9.55 -12.47
CA ALA A 27 -14.90 9.93 -12.14
C ALA A 27 -15.09 11.45 -12.16
N ALA A 28 -14.13 12.22 -11.65
CA ALA A 28 -14.17 13.68 -11.68
C ALA A 28 -14.14 14.22 -13.12
N LEU A 29 -13.27 13.68 -13.98
CA LEU A 29 -13.21 14.06 -15.40
C LEU A 29 -14.54 13.78 -16.13
N VAL A 30 -15.13 12.61 -15.91
CA VAL A 30 -16.46 12.28 -16.47
C VAL A 30 -17.52 13.26 -15.98
N GLY A 31 -17.52 13.59 -14.68
CA GLY A 31 -18.44 14.56 -14.09
C GLY A 31 -18.29 15.97 -14.68
N VAL A 32 -17.06 16.43 -14.89
CA VAL A 32 -16.76 17.73 -15.51
C VAL A 32 -17.22 17.77 -16.97
N VAL A 33 -16.91 16.74 -17.76
CA VAL A 33 -17.36 16.65 -19.16
C VAL A 33 -18.88 16.65 -19.24
N TRP A 34 -19.55 15.86 -18.39
CA TRP A 34 -21.01 15.82 -18.33
C TRP A 34 -21.62 17.17 -17.95
N TYR A 35 -21.02 17.88 -16.98
CA TYR A 35 -21.43 19.22 -16.58
C TYR A 35 -21.39 20.19 -17.77
N PHE A 36 -20.31 20.21 -18.54
CA PHE A 36 -20.20 21.06 -19.73
C PHE A 36 -21.25 20.73 -20.79
N ILE A 37 -21.47 19.44 -21.07
CA ILE A 37 -22.50 19.00 -22.02
C ILE A 37 -23.89 19.43 -21.55
N SER A 38 -24.24 19.19 -20.29
CA SER A 38 -25.55 19.56 -19.73
C SER A 38 -25.77 21.07 -19.74
N LYS A 39 -24.75 21.84 -19.33
CA LYS A 39 -24.81 23.31 -19.33
C LYS A 39 -24.98 23.87 -20.75
N HIS A 40 -24.24 23.34 -21.72
CA HIS A 40 -24.34 23.77 -23.12
C HIS A 40 -25.66 23.36 -23.76
N ARG A 41 -26.15 22.15 -23.49
CA ARG A 41 -27.34 21.59 -24.15
C ARG A 41 -28.66 22.06 -23.53
N ASN A 42 -28.70 22.21 -22.21
CA ASN A 42 -29.93 22.46 -21.47
C ASN A 42 -29.96 23.82 -20.75
N GLY A 43 -28.87 24.61 -20.79
CA GLY A 43 -28.79 25.94 -20.17
C GLY A 43 -28.86 25.94 -18.64
N ILE A 44 -28.98 24.77 -18.00
CA ILE A 44 -29.17 24.62 -16.56
C ILE A 44 -28.03 23.76 -16.00
N ALA A 45 -27.28 24.34 -15.08
CA ALA A 45 -26.33 23.66 -14.22
C ALA A 45 -26.80 23.83 -12.77
N GLY A 46 -27.38 22.77 -12.17
CA GLY A 46 -27.93 22.87 -10.83
C GLY A 46 -26.84 22.86 -9.75
N ASP A 47 -27.03 23.62 -8.67
CA ASP A 47 -26.11 23.72 -7.51
C ASP A 47 -25.72 22.36 -6.91
N ARG A 48 -26.61 21.37 -7.04
CA ARG A 48 -26.38 19.98 -6.59
C ARG A 48 -25.21 19.29 -7.31
N SER A 49 -24.95 19.66 -8.58
CA SER A 49 -23.79 19.17 -9.34
C SER A 49 -22.47 19.74 -8.81
N LEU A 50 -22.48 21.02 -8.41
CA LEU A 50 -21.32 21.74 -7.90
C LEU A 50 -20.90 21.22 -6.52
N GLY A 51 -21.87 20.99 -5.63
CA GLY A 51 -21.63 20.36 -4.32
C GLY A 51 -21.04 18.95 -4.43
N PHE A 52 -21.56 18.13 -5.36
CA PHE A 52 -21.01 16.80 -5.62
C PHE A 52 -19.57 16.86 -6.14
N THR A 53 -19.27 17.75 -7.09
CA THR A 53 -17.91 17.94 -7.60
C THR A 53 -16.93 18.39 -6.52
N LEU A 54 -17.36 19.27 -5.60
CA LEU A 54 -16.53 19.70 -4.46
C LEU A 54 -16.21 18.55 -3.50
N VAL A 55 -17.19 17.71 -3.16
CA VAL A 55 -16.96 16.52 -2.31
C VAL A 55 -16.00 15.55 -2.98
N MET A 56 -16.17 15.30 -4.28
CA MET A 56 -15.26 14.45 -5.06
C MET A 56 -13.85 15.02 -5.12
N ALA A 57 -13.70 16.34 -5.29
CA ALA A 57 -12.40 17.00 -5.28
C ALA A 57 -11.72 16.89 -3.91
N ALA A 58 -12.46 17.09 -2.82
CA ALA A 58 -11.94 16.92 -1.46
C ALA A 58 -11.51 15.47 -1.18
N ALA A 59 -12.34 14.49 -1.57
CA ALA A 59 -12.02 13.08 -1.47
C ALA A 59 -10.77 12.70 -2.29
N LEU A 60 -10.65 13.26 -3.50
CA LEU A 60 -9.49 13.07 -4.36
C LEU A 60 -8.22 13.61 -3.69
N VAL A 61 -8.23 14.86 -3.23
CA VAL A 61 -7.08 15.47 -2.55
C VAL A 61 -6.66 14.64 -1.34
N LEU A 62 -7.62 14.23 -0.49
CA LEU A 62 -7.34 13.39 0.66
C LEU A 62 -6.73 12.03 0.25
N SER A 63 -7.30 11.38 -0.77
CA SER A 63 -6.79 10.10 -1.26
C SER A 63 -5.37 10.22 -1.80
N VAL A 64 -5.05 11.29 -2.54
CA VAL A 64 -3.71 11.54 -3.09
C VAL A 64 -2.70 11.76 -1.97
N ILE A 65 -3.05 12.55 -0.94
CA ILE A 65 -2.16 12.78 0.21
C ILE A 65 -1.83 11.45 0.90
N ILE A 66 -2.84 10.60 1.14
CA ILE A 66 -2.66 9.29 1.77
C ILE A 66 -1.78 8.38 0.89
N SER A 67 -2.03 8.35 -0.43
CA SER A 67 -1.22 7.55 -1.37
C SER A 67 0.23 8.03 -1.44
N ILE A 68 0.48 9.34 -1.42
CA ILE A 68 1.84 9.90 -1.38
C ILE A 68 2.51 9.48 -0.07
N ASP A 69 1.88 9.71 1.08
CA ASP A 69 2.48 9.39 2.38
C ASP A 69 2.87 7.91 2.49
N THR A 70 2.03 7.03 1.97
CA THR A 70 2.24 5.58 2.01
C THR A 70 3.17 5.03 0.94
N THR A 71 3.50 5.80 -0.11
CA THR A 71 4.39 5.36 -1.21
C THR A 71 5.71 6.12 -1.28
N LYS A 72 5.85 7.28 -0.63
CA LYS A 72 7.03 8.16 -0.75
C LYS A 72 8.35 7.44 -0.43
N GLU A 73 8.36 6.57 0.58
CA GLU A 73 9.55 5.81 1.00
C GLU A 73 9.80 4.59 0.11
N MET A 74 8.79 4.10 -0.62
CA MET A 74 8.95 2.98 -1.57
C MET A 74 9.66 3.40 -2.86
N ILE A 75 9.54 4.68 -3.26
CA ILE A 75 10.16 5.24 -4.46
C ILE A 75 11.69 5.18 -4.43
N PRO A 76 12.39 5.69 -3.40
CA PRO A 76 13.86 5.63 -3.35
C PRO A 76 14.37 4.18 -3.31
N ASP A 77 13.66 3.28 -2.62
CA ASP A 77 13.97 1.86 -2.62
C ASP A 77 13.91 1.26 -4.04
N LEU A 78 12.87 1.60 -4.82
CA LEU A 78 12.74 1.16 -6.21
C LEU A 78 13.81 1.76 -7.12
N GLN A 79 14.09 3.05 -6.99
CA GLN A 79 15.05 3.77 -7.85
C GLN A 79 16.48 3.30 -7.65
N ASN A 80 16.85 3.01 -6.39
CA ASN A 80 18.21 2.60 -6.03
C ASN A 80 18.35 1.08 -5.91
N GLN A 81 17.25 0.33 -6.13
CA GLN A 81 17.20 -1.11 -5.88
C GLN A 81 17.66 -1.46 -4.46
N SER A 82 17.25 -0.63 -3.50
CA SER A 82 17.72 -0.67 -2.13
C SER A 82 16.85 -1.62 -1.31
N TYR A 83 17.36 -2.83 -1.12
CA TYR A 83 16.81 -3.79 -0.18
C TYR A 83 17.92 -4.42 0.64
N THR A 84 17.54 -4.91 1.81
CA THR A 84 18.43 -5.65 2.70
C THR A 84 17.76 -6.94 3.15
N VAL A 85 18.55 -7.79 3.79
CA VAL A 85 18.14 -9.08 4.34
C VAL A 85 18.49 -9.14 5.82
N VAL A 86 17.58 -9.69 6.61
CA VAL A 86 17.82 -9.92 8.03
C VAL A 86 17.20 -11.24 8.45
N HIS A 87 17.85 -11.90 9.40
CA HIS A 87 17.39 -13.13 10.02
C HIS A 87 17.02 -12.86 11.48
N GLY A 88 15.97 -13.53 11.97
CA GLY A 88 15.55 -13.46 13.36
C GLY A 88 14.10 -13.89 13.60
N GLU A 89 13.56 -13.50 14.76
CA GLU A 89 12.16 -13.75 15.13
C GLU A 89 11.24 -12.77 14.41
N TYR A 90 10.61 -13.25 13.35
CA TYR A 90 9.49 -12.56 12.72
C TYR A 90 8.23 -12.68 13.58
N GLU A 91 7.51 -11.59 13.72
CA GLU A 91 6.20 -11.54 14.36
C GLU A 91 5.22 -10.75 13.49
N CYS A 92 4.10 -11.37 13.15
CA CYS A 92 2.97 -10.70 12.55
C CYS A 92 1.71 -10.90 13.39
N LYS A 93 1.05 -9.80 13.74
CA LYS A 93 -0.19 -9.80 14.51
C LYS A 93 -1.21 -8.84 13.91
N TYR A 94 -2.47 -9.23 14.05
CA TYR A 94 -3.60 -8.36 13.78
C TYR A 94 -3.93 -7.62 15.05
N GLU A 95 -3.59 -6.34 15.10
CA GLU A 95 -4.07 -5.46 16.15
C GLU A 95 -5.29 -4.68 15.68
N SER A 96 -6.35 -4.78 16.46
CA SER A 96 -7.47 -3.85 16.43
C SER A 96 -7.13 -2.69 17.39
N ALA A 97 -6.53 -1.63 16.88
CA ALA A 97 -6.31 -0.41 17.64
C ALA A 97 -7.28 0.68 17.15
N GLY A 98 -8.25 1.04 17.97
CA GLY A 98 -9.17 2.17 17.68
C GLY A 98 -10.13 1.94 16.50
N GLY A 99 -10.47 0.69 16.17
CA GLY A 99 -11.37 0.36 15.07
C GLY A 99 -10.71 0.33 13.68
N GLN A 100 -9.40 0.57 13.61
CA GLN A 100 -8.59 0.26 12.43
C GLN A 100 -7.80 -1.01 12.67
N TRP A 101 -7.99 -1.99 11.80
CA TRP A 101 -7.13 -3.16 11.72
C TRP A 101 -5.75 -2.70 11.24
N ARG A 102 -4.68 -3.10 11.91
CA ARG A 102 -3.31 -2.85 11.47
C ARG A 102 -2.52 -4.14 11.53
N TYR A 103 -1.81 -4.46 10.44
CA TYR A 103 -0.74 -5.45 10.51
C TYR A 103 0.40 -4.84 11.29
N VAL A 104 0.64 -5.38 12.47
CA VAL A 104 1.92 -5.22 13.15
C VAL A 104 2.81 -6.31 12.58
N THR A 105 3.81 -5.90 11.81
CA THR A 105 4.85 -6.80 11.31
C THR A 105 6.19 -6.30 11.82
N SER A 106 6.95 -7.16 12.48
CA SER A 106 8.28 -6.84 12.99
C SER A 106 9.19 -8.04 12.90
N ILE A 107 10.50 -7.79 12.92
CA ILE A 107 11.51 -8.82 13.10
C ILE A 107 12.46 -8.42 14.21
N THR A 108 12.67 -9.31 15.16
CA THR A 108 13.72 -9.20 16.17
C THR A 108 14.93 -9.95 15.68
N THR A 109 15.98 -9.24 15.27
CA THR A 109 17.21 -9.83 14.73
C THR A 109 17.87 -10.76 15.74
N ASP A 110 18.74 -11.64 15.30
CA ASP A 110 19.56 -12.50 16.18
C ASP A 110 20.40 -11.71 17.21
N GLU A 111 20.72 -10.45 16.90
CA GLU A 111 21.44 -9.52 17.80
C GLU A 111 20.52 -8.83 18.83
N GLY A 112 19.22 -9.12 18.80
CA GLY A 112 18.19 -8.56 19.68
C GLY A 112 17.63 -7.20 19.25
N ALA A 113 18.03 -6.65 18.09
CA ALA A 113 17.45 -5.42 17.56
C ALA A 113 16.05 -5.66 16.99
N GLY A 114 15.08 -4.80 17.33
CA GLY A 114 13.72 -4.85 16.79
C GLY A 114 13.54 -3.93 15.58
N ILE A 115 13.10 -4.47 14.46
CA ILE A 115 12.85 -3.74 13.21
C ILE A 115 11.36 -3.79 12.90
N TRP A 116 10.74 -2.62 12.73
CA TRP A 116 9.35 -2.50 12.28
C TRP A 116 9.29 -2.62 10.77
N LEU A 117 8.40 -3.49 10.29
CA LEU A 117 8.23 -3.80 8.88
C LEU A 117 6.85 -3.39 8.40
N ARG A 118 6.74 -3.07 7.11
CA ARG A 118 5.49 -2.71 6.44
C ARG A 118 5.10 -3.77 5.42
N ALA A 119 3.80 -4.00 5.27
CA ALA A 119 3.31 -4.81 4.18
C ALA A 119 3.46 -4.07 2.84
N PRO A 120 3.97 -4.73 1.79
CA PRO A 120 4.15 -4.12 0.47
C PRO A 120 2.81 -3.81 -0.19
N VAL A 121 1.72 -4.50 0.17
CA VAL A 121 0.34 -4.25 -0.31
C VAL A 121 -0.54 -3.93 0.91
N PRO A 122 -1.52 -3.02 0.82
CA PRO A 122 -2.44 -2.71 1.92
C PRO A 122 -3.29 -3.92 2.36
N ILE A 123 -3.93 -3.74 3.52
CA ILE A 123 -4.70 -4.75 4.26
C ILE A 123 -5.64 -5.56 3.36
N GLY A 124 -5.57 -6.89 3.44
CA GLY A 124 -6.40 -7.81 2.65
C GLY A 124 -5.89 -8.06 1.22
N GLY A 125 -4.86 -7.34 0.77
CA GLY A 125 -4.19 -7.58 -0.50
C GLY A 125 -3.12 -8.68 -0.40
N LYS A 126 -2.98 -9.44 -1.47
CA LYS A 126 -1.96 -10.48 -1.63
C LYS A 126 -0.85 -9.91 -2.53
N THR A 127 0.40 -10.16 -2.20
CA THR A 127 1.49 -9.98 -3.18
C THR A 127 1.49 -11.15 -4.16
N GLY A 128 2.26 -11.04 -5.24
CA GLY A 128 2.58 -12.21 -6.08
C GLY A 128 3.07 -13.45 -5.29
N ASN A 129 3.63 -13.26 -4.08
CA ASN A 129 4.17 -14.31 -3.24
C ASN A 129 3.21 -14.87 -2.17
N GLY A 130 2.04 -14.26 -1.93
CA GLY A 130 1.25 -14.66 -0.78
C GLY A 130 0.72 -13.52 0.08
N TYR A 131 -0.05 -13.93 1.09
CA TYR A 131 -0.19 -13.17 2.32
C TYR A 131 1.07 -13.38 3.16
N LEU A 132 1.44 -12.37 3.94
CA LEU A 132 2.41 -12.57 5.00
C LEU A 132 1.77 -13.43 6.10
N PRO A 133 2.45 -14.47 6.59
CA PRO A 133 1.88 -15.39 7.57
C PRO A 133 1.69 -14.72 8.92
N GLU A 134 0.59 -15.03 9.60
CA GLU A 134 0.30 -14.58 10.95
C GLU A 134 1.00 -15.45 11.98
N GLY A 135 1.52 -14.84 13.04
CA GLY A 135 2.16 -15.56 14.14
C GLY A 135 3.64 -15.22 14.29
N LYS A 136 4.36 -16.11 14.95
CA LYS A 136 5.78 -15.97 15.27
C LYS A 136 6.58 -17.07 14.61
N TYR A 137 7.61 -16.69 13.86
CA TYR A 137 8.43 -17.63 13.10
C TYR A 137 9.89 -17.19 13.11
N MET A 138 10.82 -18.14 13.20
CA MET A 138 12.19 -17.87 12.76
C MET A 138 12.17 -17.78 11.24
N ALA A 139 12.68 -16.67 10.71
CA ALA A 139 12.64 -16.42 9.28
C ALA A 139 13.76 -15.50 8.82
N THR A 140 14.14 -15.68 7.57
CA THR A 140 14.87 -14.69 6.79
C THR A 140 13.88 -13.78 6.07
N VAL A 141 13.96 -12.48 6.34
CA VAL A 141 13.10 -11.45 5.74
C VAL A 141 13.92 -10.52 4.86
N TRP A 142 13.42 -10.28 3.65
CA TRP A 142 13.96 -9.31 2.72
C TRP A 142 13.04 -8.10 2.71
N TYR A 143 13.59 -6.89 2.85
CA TYR A 143 12.79 -5.67 2.91
C TYR A 143 13.52 -4.46 2.30
N GLY A 144 12.74 -3.48 1.83
CA GLY A 144 13.26 -2.21 1.32
C GLY A 144 13.85 -1.34 2.44
N VAL A 145 15.02 -0.74 2.23
CA VAL A 145 15.79 -0.08 3.30
C VAL A 145 15.06 1.15 3.85
N GLU A 146 14.51 1.99 2.98
CA GLU A 146 13.84 3.24 3.38
C GLU A 146 12.38 2.99 3.76
N SER A 147 11.67 2.16 3.00
CA SER A 147 10.23 1.90 3.20
C SER A 147 9.93 0.89 4.30
N HIS A 148 10.92 0.07 4.66
CA HIS A 148 10.75 -1.13 5.47
C HIS A 148 9.69 -2.09 4.91
N CYS A 149 9.36 -2.02 3.62
CA CYS A 149 8.40 -2.91 2.99
C CYS A 149 8.98 -4.30 2.81
N VAL A 150 8.31 -5.32 3.37
CA VAL A 150 8.67 -6.73 3.18
C VAL A 150 8.45 -7.12 1.74
N VAL A 151 9.44 -7.75 1.12
CA VAL A 151 9.37 -8.24 -0.27
C VAL A 151 9.52 -9.75 -0.37
N ALA A 152 10.19 -10.37 0.59
CA ALA A 152 10.21 -11.81 0.73
C ALA A 152 10.25 -12.22 2.20
N PHE A 153 9.59 -13.34 2.47
CA PHE A 153 9.58 -14.00 3.77
C PHE A 153 9.92 -15.47 3.52
N ILE A 154 10.98 -15.96 4.18
CA ILE A 154 11.44 -17.34 4.06
C ILE A 154 11.51 -17.88 5.50
N PRO A 155 10.54 -18.69 5.94
CA PRO A 155 10.58 -19.27 7.27
C PRO A 155 11.60 -20.42 7.30
N ASP A 156 12.23 -20.61 8.46
CA ASP A 156 13.17 -21.71 8.69
C ASP A 156 12.44 -23.06 8.76
N GLU A 157 11.23 -23.04 9.29
CA GLU A 157 10.35 -24.19 9.41
C GLU A 157 9.10 -24.01 8.52
N PRO A 158 8.48 -25.11 8.04
CA PRO A 158 7.24 -25.02 7.30
C PRO A 158 6.16 -24.33 8.14
N ILE A 159 5.48 -23.36 7.54
CA ILE A 159 4.34 -22.71 8.17
C ILE A 159 3.21 -23.73 8.24
N PRO A 160 2.58 -23.95 9.41
CA PRO A 160 1.41 -24.81 9.49
C PRO A 160 0.32 -24.30 8.53
N GLU A 161 -0.22 -25.18 7.69
CA GLU A 161 -1.42 -24.87 6.93
C GLU A 161 -2.59 -24.79 7.91
N GLU A 162 -3.25 -23.63 7.99
CA GLU A 162 -4.54 -23.47 8.69
C GLU A 162 -5.71 -24.05 7.88
#